data_AF-A0A811KYI7-F1
#
_entry.id   AF-A0A811KYI7-F1
#
_cell.length_a   1.000
_cell.length_b   1.000
_cell.length_c   1.000
_cell.angle_alpha   90.00
_cell.angle_beta   90.00
_cell.angle_gamma   90.00
#
_symmetry.space_group_name_H-M   'P 1'
#
loop_
_entity.id
_entity.type
_entity.pdbx_description
1 polymer ?
#
loop_
_entity_poly.entity_id
_entity_poly.type
_entity_poly.pdbx_seq_one_letter_code
_entity_poly.pdbx_strand_id
1 'polypeptide(L)'
;MSGFGTGYAIAFIEKARSENKSVLVHCMAGISRSVTVCLAYLMYVMQCSLDDAFDRLLHQNASIQPNFHFMESLLCWEREIRKEIHEFVDENSALPSTNSSTASSTCSSA
;
A
#
# COMPACT_ATOMS: atom_id res chain seq x y z
N MET A 1 -12.17 -0.97 4.70
CA MET A 1 -11.35 0.25 4.56
C MET A 1 -11.19 0.90 5.93
N SER A 2 -10.36 0.34 6.80
CA SER A 2 -10.21 0.81 8.18
C SER A 2 -8.73 0.80 8.53
N GLY A 3 -8.06 1.95 8.42
CA GLY A 3 -6.72 2.05 8.99
C GLY A 3 -5.73 3.10 8.50
N PHE A 4 -5.96 3.95 7.49
CA PHE A 4 -5.04 5.06 7.19
C PHE A 4 -5.73 6.10 6.29
N GLY A 5 -5.58 7.40 6.59
CA GLY A 5 -6.20 8.49 5.81
C GLY A 5 -5.71 8.61 4.35
N THR A 6 -4.78 7.76 3.92
CA THR A 6 -4.24 7.71 2.56
C THR A 6 -5.26 7.32 1.50
N GLY A 7 -6.26 6.49 1.81
CA GLY A 7 -7.26 6.09 0.81
C GLY A 7 -7.95 7.28 0.15
N TYR A 8 -8.26 8.32 0.92
CA TYR A 8 -8.84 9.57 0.39
C TYR A 8 -7.83 10.33 -0.49
N ALA A 9 -6.58 10.46 -0.04
CA ALA A 9 -5.55 11.16 -0.79
C ALA A 9 -5.25 10.48 -2.13
N ILE A 10 -5.18 9.15 -2.15
CA ILE A 10 -4.97 8.36 -3.36
C ILE A 10 -6.12 8.57 -4.34
N ALA A 11 -7.37 8.43 -3.87
CA ALA A 11 -8.55 8.64 -4.71
C ALA A 11 -8.61 10.06 -5.28
N PHE A 12 -8.21 11.07 -4.49
CA PHE A 12 -8.12 12.46 -4.94
C PHE A 12 -7.09 12.63 -6.07
N ILE A 13 -5.89 12.05 -5.91
CA ILE A 13 -4.82 12.12 -6.91
C ILE A 13 -5.23 11.38 -8.19
N GLU A 14 -5.79 10.17 -8.07
CA GLU A 14 -6.26 9.38 -9.22
C GLU A 14 -7.36 10.11 -10.00
N LYS A 15 -8.32 10.72 -9.31
CA LYS A 15 -9.36 11.53 -9.95
C LYS A 15 -8.77 12.71 -10.73
N ALA A 16 -7.81 13.43 -10.16
CA ALA A 16 -7.16 14.54 -10.87
C ALA A 16 -6.38 14.04 -12.09
N ARG A 17 -5.70 12.89 -12.00
CA ARG A 17 -5.00 12.27 -13.12
C ARG A 17 -5.94 11.85 -14.26
N SER A 18 -7.09 11.26 -13.95
CA SER A 18 -8.08 10.86 -14.97
C SER A 18 -8.70 12.06 -15.68
N GLU A 19 -8.76 13.22 -15.01
CA GLU A 19 -9.15 14.50 -15.58
C GLU A 19 -8.00 15.25 -16.28
N ASN A 20 -6.82 14.62 -16.41
CA ASN A 20 -5.62 15.18 -17.01
C ASN A 20 -5.15 16.50 -16.34
N LYS A 21 -5.31 16.59 -15.01
CA LYS A 21 -4.88 17.70 -14.15
C LYS A 21 -3.64 17.36 -13.33
N SER A 22 -2.96 18.39 -12.84
CA SER A 22 -1.81 18.26 -11.94
C SER A 22 -2.21 18.46 -10.47
N VAL A 23 -1.55 17.73 -9.56
CA VAL A 23 -1.74 17.85 -8.11
C VAL A 23 -0.42 18.21 -7.44
N LEU A 24 -0.45 19.22 -6.58
CA LEU A 24 0.66 19.56 -5.69
C LEU A 24 0.37 19.01 -4.28
N VAL A 25 1.18 18.04 -3.84
CA VAL A 25 1.13 17.54 -2.46
C VAL A 25 2.17 18.28 -1.63
N HIS A 26 1.74 19.06 -0.63
CA HIS A 26 2.65 19.83 0.21
C HIS A 26 2.32 19.71 1.69
N CYS A 27 3.31 20.01 2.52
CA CYS A 27 3.14 20.27 3.95
C CYS A 27 3.96 21.51 4.32
N MET A 28 4.19 21.77 5.61
CA MET A 28 4.92 22.99 6.01
C MET A 28 6.35 23.04 5.48
N ALA A 29 7.11 21.94 5.62
CA ALA A 29 8.53 21.88 5.25
C ALA A 29 8.81 21.00 4.02
N GLY A 30 7.82 20.23 3.55
CA GLY A 30 8.04 19.29 2.45
C GLY A 30 8.87 18.05 2.81
N ILE A 31 9.14 17.80 4.10
CA ILE A 31 10.08 16.76 4.56
C ILE A 31 9.37 15.46 5.00
N SER A 32 8.20 15.56 5.63
CA SER A 32 7.61 14.44 6.38
C SER A 32 6.18 14.12 5.92
N ARG A 33 5.16 14.87 6.37
CA ARG A 33 3.73 14.60 6.07
C ARG A 33 3.41 14.46 4.58
N SER A 34 3.87 15.39 3.75
CA SER A 34 3.63 15.32 2.30
C SER A 34 4.39 14.17 1.64
N VAL A 35 5.61 13.88 2.12
CA VAL A 35 6.42 12.76 1.65
C VAL A 35 5.72 11.44 1.94
N THR A 36 5.13 11.27 3.13
CA THR A 36 4.34 10.08 3.49
C THR A 36 3.21 9.82 2.48
N VAL A 37 2.46 10.86 2.08
CA VAL A 37 1.39 10.72 1.08
C VAL A 37 1.97 10.34 -0.27
N CYS A 38 3.08 10.95 -0.70
CA CYS A 38 3.75 10.60 -1.95
C CYS A 38 4.25 9.15 -1.96
N LEU A 39 4.87 8.67 -0.87
CA LEU A 39 5.33 7.28 -0.75
C LEU A 39 4.17 6.28 -0.80
N ALA A 40 3.10 6.55 -0.06
CA ALA A 40 1.89 5.72 -0.09
C ALA A 40 1.30 5.61 -1.50
N TYR A 41 1.27 6.73 -2.21
CA TYR A 41 0.78 6.81 -3.58
C TYR A 41 1.70 6.07 -4.56
N LEU A 42 3.03 6.22 -4.43
CA LEU A 42 4.01 5.52 -5.25
C LEU A 42 3.92 4.00 -5.09
N MET A 43 3.82 3.50 -3.85
CA MET A 43 3.59 2.08 -3.59
C MET A 43 2.31 1.58 -4.26
N TYR A 44 1.21 2.35 -4.17
CA TYR A 44 -0.08 1.99 -4.76
C TYR A 44 -0.04 1.92 -6.29
N VAL A 45 0.50 2.93 -6.98
CA VAL A 45 0.45 2.98 -8.44
C VAL A 45 1.53 2.13 -9.12
N MET A 46 2.69 1.95 -8.48
CA MET A 46 3.80 1.17 -9.03
C MET A 46 3.85 -0.26 -8.51
N GLN A 47 2.98 -0.63 -7.56
CA GLN A 47 2.95 -1.96 -6.96
C GLN A 47 4.34 -2.39 -6.44
N CYS A 48 5.03 -1.46 -5.78
CA CYS A 48 6.41 -1.64 -5.32
C CYS A 48 6.50 -1.58 -3.79
N SER A 49 7.65 -1.97 -3.24
CA SER A 49 7.86 -1.92 -1.80
C SER A 49 8.00 -0.50 -1.26
N LEU A 50 7.88 -0.35 0.06
CA LEU A 50 8.19 0.93 0.72
C LEU A 50 9.63 1.36 0.44
N ASP A 51 10.58 0.42 0.48
CA ASP A 51 11.99 0.71 0.22
C ASP A 51 12.20 1.19 -1.23
N ASP A 52 11.58 0.51 -2.20
CA ASP A 52 11.65 0.93 -3.62
C ASP A 52 11.03 2.32 -3.83
N ALA A 53 9.87 2.58 -3.21
CA ALA A 53 9.21 3.87 -3.29
C ALA A 53 10.05 4.98 -2.62
N PHE A 54 10.69 4.66 -1.50
CA PHE A 54 11.55 5.57 -0.75
C PHE A 54 12.79 5.93 -1.55
N ASP A 55 13.50 4.95 -2.09
CA ASP A 55 14.69 5.16 -2.91
C ASP A 55 14.37 6.03 -4.12
N ARG A 56 13.26 5.74 -4.81
CA ARG A 56 12.82 6.56 -5.96
C ARG A 56 12.58 8.02 -5.57
N LEU A 57 11.91 8.26 -4.44
CA LEU A 57 11.62 9.60 -4.00
C LEU A 57 12.87 10.33 -3.48
N LEU A 58 13.80 9.60 -2.85
CA LEU A 58 15.08 10.13 -2.38
C LEU A 58 15.95 10.61 -3.54
N HIS A 59 15.96 9.89 -4.67
CA HIS A 59 16.66 10.32 -5.89
C HIS A 59 16.10 11.62 -6.48
N GLN A 60 14.81 11.93 -6.26
CA GLN A 60 14.18 13.18 -6.73
C GLN A 60 14.30 14.31 -5.70
N ASN A 61 14.38 13.98 -4.41
CA ASN A 61 14.47 14.93 -3.31
C ASN A 61 15.29 14.34 -2.15
N ALA A 62 16.53 14.80 -2.02
CA ALA A 62 17.45 14.35 -0.97
C ALA A 62 17.07 14.82 0.45
N SER A 63 16.11 15.74 0.59
CA SER A 63 15.70 16.32 1.89
C SER A 63 14.55 15.55 2.55
N ILE A 64 14.08 14.44 1.97
CA ILE A 64 12.97 13.70 2.54
C ILE A 64 13.38 13.00 3.84
N GLN A 65 12.52 13.09 4.85
CA GLN A 65 12.70 12.42 6.13
C GLN A 65 11.34 12.26 6.83
N PRO A 66 10.52 11.29 6.39
CA PRO A 66 9.36 10.87 7.17
C PRO A 66 9.80 10.51 8.59
N ASN A 67 8.98 10.87 9.58
CA ASN A 67 9.27 10.44 10.95
C ASN A 67 8.98 8.94 11.11
N PHE A 68 9.46 8.37 12.21
CA PHE A 68 9.31 6.94 12.49
C PHE A 68 7.84 6.47 12.47
N HIS A 69 6.92 7.22 13.07
CA HIS A 69 5.50 6.85 13.09
C HIS A 69 4.85 6.84 11.69
N PHE A 70 5.28 7.72 10.80
CA PHE A 70 4.85 7.68 9.40
C PHE A 70 5.45 6.48 8.67
N MET A 71 6.70 6.13 8.94
CA MET A 71 7.31 4.92 8.39
C MET A 71 6.57 3.65 8.85
N GLU A 72 6.23 3.54 10.13
CA GLU A 72 5.41 2.43 10.65
C GLU A 72 4.05 2.35 9.94
N SER A 73 3.41 3.50 9.75
CA SER A 73 2.12 3.56 9.07
C SER A 73 2.22 3.17 7.59
N LEU A 74 3.32 3.52 6.92
CA LEU A 74 3.60 3.13 5.54
C LEU A 74 3.85 1.62 5.42
N LEU A 75 4.53 1.00 6.39
CA LEU A 75 4.69 -0.46 6.43
C LEU A 75 3.35 -1.18 6.64
N CYS A 76 2.46 -0.62 7.46
CA CYS A 76 1.10 -1.13 7.59
C CYS A 76 0.33 -1.02 6.26
N TRP A 77 0.42 0.12 5.59
CA TRP A 77 -0.20 0.37 4.30
C TRP A 77 0.31 -0.60 3.22
N GLU A 78 1.61 -0.81 3.12
CA GLU A 78 2.22 -1.74 2.18
C GLU A 78 1.66 -3.17 2.33
N ARG A 79 1.43 -3.62 3.57
CA ARG A 79 0.79 -4.91 3.83
C ARG A 79 -0.69 -4.94 3.44
N GLU A 80 -1.41 -3.84 3.63
CA GLU A 80 -2.84 -3.73 3.28
C GLU A 80 -3.01 -3.83 1.77
N ILE A 81 -2.28 -3.04 0.99
CA ILE A 81 -2.38 -3.04 -0.48
C ILE A 81 -1.89 -4.34 -1.11
N ARG A 82 -0.93 -5.05 -0.49
CA ARG A 82 -0.49 -6.37 -0.98
C ARG A 82 -1.52 -7.47 -0.73
N LYS A 83 -2.32 -7.38 0.34
CA LYS A 83 -3.39 -8.34 0.60
C LYS A 83 -4.52 -8.22 -0.43
N GLU A 84 -4.87 -6.98 -0.81
CA GLU A 84 -5.85 -6.73 -1.87
C GLU A 84 -5.44 -7.37 -3.22
N ILE A 85 -4.13 -7.57 -3.45
CA ILE A 85 -3.61 -8.23 -4.66
C ILE A 85 -3.68 -9.76 -4.53
N HIS A 86 -3.37 -10.33 -3.36
CA HIS A 86 -3.40 -11.79 -3.18
C HIS A 86 -4.82 -12.36 -3.15
N GLU A 87 -5.78 -11.64 -2.55
CA GLU A 87 -7.20 -12.07 -2.54
C GLU A 87 -7.77 -12.16 -3.98
N PHE A 88 -7.24 -11.41 -4.94
CA PHE A 88 -7.67 -11.49 -6.34
C PHE A 88 -7.13 -12.72 -7.09
N VAL A 89 -6.03 -13.33 -6.59
CA VAL A 89 -5.36 -14.49 -7.21
C VAL A 89 -5.94 -15.81 -6.71
N ASP A 90 -6.43 -15.87 -5.47
CA ASP A 90 -7.01 -17.10 -4.91
C ASP A 90 -8.40 -17.43 -5.51
N GLU A 91 -9.21 -16.43 -5.88
CA GLU A 91 -10.56 -16.66 -6.44
C GLU A 91 -10.56 -17.16 -7.91
N ASN A 92 -9.49 -16.89 -8.66
CA ASN A 92 -9.40 -17.29 -10.08
C ASN A 92 -8.52 -18.54 -10.34
N SER A 93 -7.99 -19.19 -9.30
CA SER A 93 -7.07 -20.34 -9.44
C SER A 93 -7.72 -21.71 -9.20
N ALA A 94 -8.99 -21.77 -8.80
CA ALA A 94 -9.66 -23.04 -8.49
C ALA A 94 -10.22 -23.74 -9.75
N LEU A 95 -9.42 -24.64 -10.32
CA LEU A 95 -9.91 -25.74 -11.17
C LEU A 95 -10.77 -26.71 -10.33
N PRO A 96 -11.90 -27.24 -10.86
CA PRO A 96 -12.72 -28.21 -10.14
C PRO A 96 -12.05 -29.59 -10.21
N SER A 97 -11.57 -30.10 -9.08
CA SER A 97 -11.13 -31.50 -8.94
C SER A 97 -11.71 -32.12 -7.67
N THR A 98 -12.91 -32.67 -7.84
CA THR A 98 -13.45 -33.90 -7.24
C THR A 98 -12.92 -34.38 -5.87
N ASN A 99 -13.78 -34.19 -4.87
CA ASN A 99 -14.05 -35.00 -3.67
C ASN A 99 -13.47 -36.44 -3.58
N SER A 100 -12.76 -36.73 -2.48
CA SER A 100 -13.06 -37.87 -1.58
C SER A 100 -12.24 -37.85 -0.27
N SER A 101 -12.99 -37.72 0.84
CA SER A 101 -12.88 -38.53 2.08
C SER A 101 -11.72 -38.36 3.08
N THR A 102 -12.11 -37.77 4.23
CA THR A 102 -11.92 -38.29 5.60
C THR A 102 -10.52 -38.28 6.24
N ALA A 103 -10.32 -37.42 7.25
CA ALA A 103 -10.21 -37.83 8.66
C ALA A 103 -9.86 -36.64 9.57
N SER A 104 -10.54 -36.63 10.72
CA SER A 104 -10.43 -35.74 11.86
C SER A 104 -9.05 -35.77 12.53
N SER A 105 -8.57 -34.64 13.02
CA SER A 105 -7.83 -34.57 14.29
C SER A 105 -7.69 -33.13 14.80
N THR A 106 -8.13 -32.94 16.03
CA THR A 106 -7.87 -31.81 16.93
C THR A 106 -6.43 -31.84 17.44
N CYS A 107 -5.80 -30.70 17.70
CA CYS A 107 -5.06 -30.49 18.96
C CYS A 107 -4.76 -29.01 19.25
N SER A 108 -4.63 -28.76 20.54
CA SER A 108 -4.68 -27.48 21.23
C SER A 108 -3.29 -26.85 21.44
N SER A 109 -3.36 -25.60 21.91
CA SER A 109 -2.30 -24.74 22.45
C SER A 109 -1.15 -25.42 23.18
N ALA A 110 0.03 -24.82 23.03
CA ALA A 110 1.05 -24.69 24.06
C ALA A 110 1.56 -23.24 24.05
#